data_AF-A0A077QXF5-F1
#
_entry.id   AF-A0A077QXF5-F1
#
_cell.length_a   1.000
_cell.length_b   1.000
_cell.length_c   1.000
_cell.angle_alpha   90.00
_cell.angle_beta   90.00
_cell.angle_gamma   90.00
#
_symmetry.space_group_name_H-M   'P 1'
#
loop_
_entity.id
_entity.type
_entity.pdbx_description
1 polymer ?
#
loop_
_entity_poly.entity_id
_entity_poly.type
_entity_poly.pdbx_seq_one_letter_code
_entity_poly.pdbx_strand_id
1 'polypeptide(L)'
;MADPDDTDDAEEGEETEKDEDDAQSDAGSDSSVEFSDLGDDEMMLLDDKLAEVFRQRVSAAREQKEAKQEAIALRFKVLELVEILARKQPQSGLMLDLILPLYELWTNRDQDTEQLAAKARTVLLSRISKAKIVPQDFDASEAANLLVRMHTEARESQSNDVSNVSQAVNLYLTKVALSKSGDKVTSALGGKLIDIYRESLVDYSMRKASRLRHEFLIDAFRRFPMLGWQLRSELLDHCKRGAATRAFRQMQVLTMLQTVITQMAQRPDKGEVVGFVPEISNWFVSIVNDSVNADNSSPLSSNHIKDTIKFVLQAARISSKIETGNTEKLQSSWKVDKLGDAAEKLQTSDRFKASTSIHDLMKQLFKVIQPDTVAGVADVDGGSNKRKNGGGGKKRAAEETAEVQVNGKSTSPAAKKVKAVKK
;
A
#
# COMPACT_ATOMS: atom_id res chain seq x y z
N MET A 1 36.34 -22.51 36.01
CA MET A 1 37.43 -21.79 36.71
C MET A 1 37.44 -20.40 36.11
N ALA A 2 36.67 -19.46 36.64
CA ALA A 2 36.73 -18.79 37.95
C ALA A 2 37.41 -17.42 37.80
N ASP A 3 36.58 -16.37 37.86
CA ASP A 3 36.84 -15.06 38.49
C ASP A 3 37.45 -15.23 39.90
N PRO A 4 38.10 -14.23 40.57
CA PRO A 4 37.56 -12.86 40.77
C PRO A 4 38.57 -11.71 41.03
N ASP A 5 38.06 -10.47 41.07
CA ASP A 5 38.21 -9.41 42.11
C ASP A 5 37.96 -8.05 41.43
N ASP A 6 36.85 -7.33 41.61
CA ASP A 6 36.16 -6.90 42.85
C ASP A 6 36.88 -5.73 43.55
N THR A 7 36.23 -4.57 43.49
CA THR A 7 36.28 -3.51 44.49
C THR A 7 35.14 -2.55 44.20
N ASP A 8 34.00 -2.87 44.81
CA ASP A 8 32.95 -1.94 45.20
C ASP A 8 33.52 -0.70 45.90
N ASP A 9 32.97 0.48 45.60
CA ASP A 9 32.50 1.35 46.67
C ASP A 9 31.34 2.22 46.16
N ALA A 10 30.25 2.15 46.92
CA ALA A 10 29.01 2.85 46.69
C ALA A 10 29.04 4.22 47.40
N GLU A 11 28.38 5.24 46.83
CA GLU A 11 27.60 6.18 47.64
C GLU A 11 26.56 6.93 46.78
N GLU A 12 25.35 7.00 47.33
CA GLU A 12 24.16 7.69 46.84
C GLU A 12 24.32 9.23 46.93
N GLY A 13 23.58 9.99 46.11
CA GLY A 13 23.46 11.44 46.33
C GLY A 13 22.82 12.24 45.21
N GLU A 14 21.48 12.32 45.27
CA GLU A 14 20.61 13.47 44.94
C GLU A 14 20.68 14.21 43.58
N GLU A 15 19.52 14.18 42.93
CA GLU A 15 19.07 15.00 41.81
C GLU A 15 19.15 16.51 42.13
N THR A 16 19.75 17.31 41.23
CA THR A 16 19.45 18.74 41.14
C THR A 16 19.44 19.19 39.67
N GLU A 17 18.24 19.49 39.18
CA GLU A 17 17.99 20.25 37.96
C GLU A 17 18.62 21.64 38.09
N LYS A 18 19.43 22.04 37.10
CA LYS A 18 19.94 23.41 36.96
C LYS A 18 19.37 24.02 35.68
N ASP A 19 18.41 24.92 35.88
CA ASP A 19 17.98 25.91 34.91
C ASP A 19 19.11 26.94 34.71
N GLU A 20 19.50 27.13 33.46
CA GLU A 20 20.41 28.19 33.01
C GLU A 20 19.54 29.36 32.49
N ASP A 21 19.47 30.46 33.25
CA ASP A 21 19.15 31.77 32.71
C ASP A 21 20.17 32.78 33.25
N ASP A 22 21.16 33.05 32.42
CA ASP A 22 22.30 33.92 32.67
C ASP A 22 21.86 35.39 32.46
N ALA A 23 21.50 36.04 33.57
CA ALA A 23 21.24 37.46 33.64
C ALA A 23 22.56 38.24 33.53
N GLN A 24 22.88 38.69 32.32
CA GLN A 24 24.03 39.56 32.08
C GLN A 24 23.64 41.02 32.37
N SER A 25 24.04 41.51 33.54
CA SER A 25 24.09 42.92 33.90
C SER A 25 25.48 43.49 33.60
N ASP A 26 25.54 44.63 32.90
CA ASP A 26 26.55 45.65 33.18
C ASP A 26 26.19 47.01 32.55
N ALA A 27 26.69 48.06 33.21
CA ALA A 27 26.80 49.46 32.81
C ALA A 27 25.64 50.39 33.15
N GLY A 28 25.47 50.62 34.46
CA GLY A 28 25.91 51.89 35.04
C GLY A 28 25.21 53.17 34.58
N SER A 29 24.19 53.57 35.33
CA SER A 29 24.04 54.97 35.69
C SER A 29 23.59 55.06 37.14
N ASP A 30 24.50 55.54 37.96
CA ASP A 30 24.40 55.77 39.39
C ASP A 30 23.46 56.96 39.67
N SER A 31 22.15 56.76 39.49
CA SER A 31 21.13 57.56 40.16
C SER A 31 20.50 56.70 41.24
N SER A 32 21.10 56.68 42.42
CA SER A 32 20.44 56.27 43.65
C SER A 32 19.29 57.25 43.93
N VAL A 33 18.15 57.01 43.28
CA VAL A 33 16.89 57.61 43.70
C VAL A 33 16.55 56.89 45.01
N GLU A 34 16.80 57.55 46.14
CA GLU A 34 16.39 57.07 47.46
C GLU A 34 14.86 56.88 47.45
N PHE A 35 14.40 55.63 47.27
CA PHE A 35 12.99 55.23 47.47
C PHE A 35 12.56 55.27 48.94
N SER A 36 13.40 55.80 49.83
CA SER A 36 13.11 55.90 51.27
C SER A 36 12.09 56.98 51.63
N ASP A 37 11.56 57.71 50.64
CA ASP A 37 10.50 58.73 50.81
C ASP A 37 9.21 58.40 50.04
N LEU A 38 9.09 57.19 49.46
CA LEU A 38 7.78 56.64 49.07
C LEU A 38 7.12 56.14 50.35
N GLY A 39 6.02 56.76 50.76
CA GLY A 39 5.21 56.24 51.87
C GLY A 39 4.76 54.81 51.59
N ASP A 40 4.58 54.01 52.64
CA ASP A 40 4.09 52.62 52.57
C ASP A 40 2.82 52.51 51.69
N ASP A 41 1.96 53.53 51.77
CA ASP A 41 0.74 53.68 50.96
C ASP A 41 1.02 53.82 49.44
N GLU A 42 2.11 54.49 49.04
CA GLU A 42 2.45 54.71 47.63
C GLU A 42 3.10 53.46 46.99
N MET A 43 3.84 52.68 47.79
CA MET A 43 4.36 51.38 47.37
C MET A 43 3.23 50.35 47.22
N MET A 44 2.27 50.34 48.13
CA MET A 44 1.09 49.47 48.06
C MET A 44 0.22 49.79 46.83
N LEU A 45 0.06 51.07 46.49
CA LEU A 45 -0.64 51.51 45.28
C LEU A 45 0.07 51.08 43.99
N LEU A 46 1.40 50.96 44.00
CA LEU A 46 2.16 50.47 42.85
C LEU A 46 1.98 48.96 42.67
N ASP A 47 2.02 48.19 43.77
CA ASP A 47 1.75 46.75 43.78
C ASP A 47 0.31 46.42 43.36
N ASP A 48 -0.68 47.21 43.79
CA ASP A 48 -2.07 47.06 43.36
C ASP A 48 -2.22 47.29 41.85
N LYS A 49 -1.53 48.29 41.29
CA LYS A 49 -1.51 48.54 39.84
C LYS A 49 -0.78 47.44 39.07
N LEU A 50 0.33 46.92 39.59
CA LEU A 50 1.03 45.77 39.02
C LEU A 50 0.14 44.52 39.03
N ALA A 51 -0.52 44.23 40.16
CA ALA A 51 -1.47 43.14 40.29
C ALA A 51 -2.65 43.28 39.33
N GLU A 52 -3.15 44.49 39.10
CA GLU A 52 -4.19 44.76 38.11
C GLU A 52 -3.71 44.50 36.67
N VAL A 53 -2.49 44.94 36.31
CA VAL A 53 -1.87 44.63 35.00
C VAL A 53 -1.65 43.13 34.83
N PHE A 54 -1.21 42.42 35.87
CA PHE A 54 -1.07 40.95 35.82
C PHE A 54 -2.43 40.25 35.67
N ARG A 55 -3.48 40.68 36.40
CA ARG A 55 -4.85 40.14 36.25
C ARG A 55 -5.38 40.38 34.84
N GLN A 56 -5.19 41.56 34.27
CA GLN A 56 -5.60 41.87 32.90
C GLN A 56 -4.88 40.98 31.89
N ARG A 57 -3.56 40.79 32.01
CA ARG A 57 -2.79 39.87 31.15
C ARG A 57 -3.28 38.42 31.26
N VAL A 58 -3.56 37.94 32.47
CA VAL A 58 -4.11 36.59 32.69
C VAL A 58 -5.51 36.44 32.10
N SER A 59 -6.37 37.46 32.25
CA SER A 59 -7.72 37.45 31.67
C SER A 59 -7.71 37.45 30.13
N ALA A 60 -6.87 38.27 29.50
CA ALA A 60 -6.72 38.31 28.05
C ALA A 60 -6.14 37.00 27.50
N ALA A 61 -5.17 36.40 28.19
CA ALA A 61 -4.63 35.08 27.83
C ALA A 61 -5.69 33.97 27.96
N ARG A 62 -6.55 34.05 28.98
CA ARG A 62 -7.67 33.12 29.17
C ARG A 62 -8.73 33.28 28.07
N GLU A 63 -9.16 34.49 27.76
CA GLU A 63 -10.10 34.76 26.67
C GLU A 63 -9.56 34.27 25.32
N GLN A 64 -8.27 34.48 25.04
CA GLN A 64 -7.64 33.97 23.83
C GLN A 64 -7.66 32.43 23.79
N LYS A 65 -7.44 31.76 24.92
CA LYS A 65 -7.51 30.30 25.02
C LYS A 65 -8.93 29.78 24.83
N GLU A 66 -9.91 30.42 25.45
CA GLU A 66 -11.34 30.08 25.30
C GLU A 66 -11.80 30.26 23.85
N ALA A 67 -11.46 31.37 23.21
CA ALA A 67 -11.76 31.62 21.79
C ALA A 67 -11.11 30.59 20.85
N LYS A 68 -9.85 30.19 21.12
CA LYS A 68 -9.18 29.11 20.38
C LYS A 68 -9.91 27.77 20.54
N GLN A 69 -10.34 27.44 21.77
CA GLN A 69 -11.06 26.21 22.05
C GLN A 69 -12.44 26.18 21.35
N GLU A 70 -13.17 27.30 21.34
CA GLU A 70 -14.42 27.44 20.61
C GLU A 70 -14.22 27.30 19.09
N ALA A 71 -13.16 27.90 18.54
CA ALA A 71 -12.81 27.76 17.12
C ALA A 71 -12.51 26.30 16.75
N ILE A 72 -11.79 25.57 17.61
CA ILE A 72 -11.52 24.13 17.42
C ILE A 72 -12.83 23.33 17.48
N ALA A 73 -13.70 23.61 18.45
CA ALA A 73 -15.01 22.96 18.57
C ALA A 73 -15.88 23.19 17.31
N LEU A 74 -15.88 24.41 16.78
CA LEU A 74 -16.57 24.73 15.52
C LEU A 74 -15.99 23.93 14.36
N ARG A 75 -14.66 23.84 14.22
CA ARG A 75 -14.00 23.03 13.18
C ARG A 75 -14.37 21.56 13.29
N PHE A 76 -14.46 21.01 14.50
CA PHE A 76 -14.96 19.64 14.70
C PHE A 76 -16.39 19.48 14.22
N LYS A 77 -17.24 20.48 14.48
CA LYS A 77 -18.63 20.45 14.02
C LYS A 77 -18.73 20.51 12.51
N VAL A 78 -17.91 21.33 11.86
CA VAL A 78 -17.78 21.37 10.40
C VAL A 78 -17.34 20.01 9.85
N LEU A 79 -16.34 19.36 10.46
CA LEU A 79 -15.92 18.01 10.02
C LEU A 79 -17.02 16.96 10.19
N GLU A 80 -17.90 17.08 11.18
CA GLU A 80 -19.08 16.20 11.29
C GLU A 80 -20.04 16.42 10.12
N LEU A 81 -20.29 17.67 9.74
CA LEU A 81 -21.14 17.99 8.58
C LEU A 81 -20.52 17.47 7.30
N VAL A 82 -19.19 17.61 7.13
CA VAL A 82 -18.44 17.05 5.99
C VAL A 82 -18.56 15.53 5.98
N GLU A 83 -18.42 14.86 7.12
CA GLU A 83 -18.60 13.40 7.21
C GLU A 83 -20.04 12.99 6.85
N ILE A 84 -21.04 13.74 7.31
CA ILE A 84 -22.45 13.49 6.97
C ILE A 84 -22.65 13.66 5.47
N LEU A 85 -22.11 14.73 4.86
CA LEU A 85 -22.19 14.98 3.43
C LEU A 85 -21.55 13.83 2.63
N ALA A 86 -20.32 13.42 2.97
CA ALA A 86 -19.63 12.32 2.31
C ALA A 86 -20.39 10.99 2.44
N ARG A 87 -21.16 10.79 3.52
CA ARG A 87 -21.97 9.59 3.73
C ARG A 87 -23.31 9.63 2.99
N LYS A 88 -23.98 10.78 2.98
CA LYS A 88 -25.35 10.94 2.47
C LYS A 88 -25.41 11.32 1.00
N GLN A 89 -24.39 12.03 0.51
CA GLN A 89 -24.31 12.55 -0.86
C GLN A 89 -22.93 12.32 -1.50
N PRO A 90 -22.42 11.06 -1.54
CA PRO A 90 -21.12 10.75 -2.15
C PRO A 90 -21.03 11.05 -3.66
N GLN A 91 -22.17 11.25 -4.33
CA GLN A 91 -22.27 11.62 -5.75
C GLN A 91 -22.11 13.12 -6.02
N SER A 92 -22.01 13.95 -4.98
CA SER A 92 -21.91 15.41 -5.13
C SER A 92 -20.52 15.81 -5.65
N GLY A 93 -20.45 16.73 -6.62
CA GLY A 93 -19.18 17.30 -7.10
C GLY A 93 -18.35 17.92 -5.98
N LEU A 94 -19.00 18.42 -4.92
CA LEU A 94 -18.37 18.96 -3.70
C LEU A 94 -17.41 17.98 -3.01
N MET A 95 -17.48 16.68 -3.32
CA MET A 95 -16.53 15.72 -2.78
C MET A 95 -15.09 16.00 -3.22
N LEU A 96 -14.89 16.59 -4.41
CA LEU A 96 -13.56 16.95 -4.92
C LEU A 96 -13.03 18.20 -4.21
N ASP A 97 -13.87 19.22 -4.06
CA ASP A 97 -13.56 20.45 -3.32
C ASP A 97 -13.08 20.19 -1.89
N LEU A 98 -13.56 19.11 -1.27
CA LEU A 98 -13.19 18.73 0.10
C LEU A 98 -11.85 18.01 0.22
N ILE A 99 -11.31 17.44 -0.87
CA ILE A 99 -10.10 16.61 -0.80
C ILE A 99 -8.91 17.45 -0.34
N LEU A 100 -8.66 18.58 -0.99
CA LEU A 100 -7.46 19.38 -0.70
C LEU A 100 -7.53 20.02 0.70
N PRO A 101 -8.64 20.68 1.13
CA PRO A 101 -8.74 21.23 2.48
C PRO A 101 -8.59 20.17 3.57
N LEU A 102 -9.18 18.97 3.40
CA LEU A 102 -9.02 17.88 4.37
C LEU A 102 -7.59 17.34 4.38
N TYR A 103 -6.94 17.27 3.22
CA TYR A 103 -5.58 16.80 3.10
C TYR A 103 -4.60 17.77 3.76
N GLU A 104 -4.73 19.07 3.49
CA GLU A 104 -3.92 20.13 4.09
C GLU A 104 -4.14 20.25 5.60
N LEU A 105 -5.39 20.17 6.06
CA LEU A 105 -5.70 20.13 7.49
C LEU A 105 -5.02 18.95 8.19
N TRP A 106 -4.89 17.83 7.50
CA TRP A 106 -4.23 16.66 8.04
C TRP A 106 -2.69 16.77 8.01
N THR A 107 -2.11 17.28 6.92
CA THR A 107 -0.65 17.41 6.79
C THR A 107 -0.09 18.54 7.65
N ASN A 108 -0.82 19.65 7.78
CA ASN A 108 -0.39 20.88 8.46
C ASN A 108 -0.93 20.95 9.90
N ARG A 109 -0.82 19.84 10.64
CA ARG A 109 -1.30 19.76 12.02
C ARG A 109 -0.25 20.24 13.01
N ASP A 110 -0.72 20.84 14.09
CA ASP A 110 0.04 21.25 15.28
C ASP A 110 -0.49 20.51 16.53
N GLN A 111 0.10 20.80 17.69
CA GLN A 111 -0.28 20.16 18.96
C GLN A 111 -1.77 20.37 19.30
N ASP A 112 -2.33 21.52 18.95
CA ASP A 112 -3.72 21.88 19.26
C ASP A 112 -4.72 21.24 18.28
N THR A 113 -4.28 20.89 17.07
CA THR A 113 -5.13 20.39 15.97
C THR A 113 -4.92 18.91 15.65
N GLU A 114 -4.08 18.18 16.39
CA GLU A 114 -3.78 16.76 16.13
C GLU A 114 -5.04 15.88 16.03
N GLN A 115 -6.00 16.06 16.94
CA GLN A 115 -7.26 15.31 16.92
C GLN A 115 -8.14 15.66 15.71
N LEU A 116 -8.10 16.94 15.29
CA LEU A 116 -8.85 17.43 14.14
C LEU A 116 -8.26 16.86 12.84
N ALA A 117 -6.93 16.85 12.74
CA ALA A 117 -6.18 16.23 11.65
C ALA A 117 -6.43 14.72 11.56
N ALA A 118 -6.46 14.01 12.70
CA ALA A 118 -6.80 12.59 12.74
C ALA A 118 -8.23 12.31 12.24
N LYS A 119 -9.19 13.20 12.56
CA LYS A 119 -10.56 13.12 12.04
C LYS A 119 -10.61 13.40 10.54
N ALA A 120 -9.90 14.42 10.04
CA ALA A 120 -9.80 14.73 8.61
C ALA A 120 -9.23 13.55 7.81
N ARG A 121 -8.12 12.95 8.28
CA ARG A 121 -7.55 11.72 7.72
C ARG A 121 -8.57 10.58 7.68
N THR A 122 -9.34 10.41 8.75
CA THR A 122 -10.36 9.35 8.84
C THR A 122 -11.48 9.57 7.81
N VAL A 123 -11.93 10.81 7.62
CA VAL A 123 -12.91 11.17 6.58
C VAL A 123 -12.37 10.86 5.19
N LEU A 124 -11.14 11.31 4.88
CA LEU A 124 -10.47 11.01 3.60
C LEU A 124 -10.41 9.50 3.32
N LEU A 125 -9.90 8.72 4.27
CA LEU A 125 -9.65 7.28 4.08
C LEU A 125 -10.93 6.43 4.11
N SER A 126 -11.87 6.75 4.99
CA SER A 126 -12.99 5.87 5.31
C SER A 126 -14.31 6.27 4.69
N ARG A 127 -14.50 7.57 4.38
CA ARG A 127 -15.75 8.09 3.84
C ARG A 127 -15.63 8.43 2.37
N ILE A 128 -14.62 9.21 2.00
CA ILE A 128 -14.41 9.63 0.61
C ILE A 128 -13.77 8.48 -0.18
N SER A 129 -12.59 8.02 0.21
CA SER A 129 -11.81 7.07 -0.60
C SER A 129 -12.46 5.69 -0.78
N LYS A 130 -13.37 5.30 0.12
CA LYS A 130 -14.10 4.02 0.08
C LYS A 130 -15.51 4.15 -0.50
N ALA A 131 -15.89 5.33 -1.01
CA ALA A 131 -17.22 5.56 -1.55
C ALA A 131 -17.51 4.64 -2.76
N LYS A 132 -18.65 3.95 -2.69
CA LYS A 132 -19.11 3.07 -3.78
C LYS A 132 -19.66 3.85 -4.97
N ILE A 133 -20.39 4.93 -4.68
CA ILE A 133 -20.88 5.89 -5.65
C ILE A 133 -19.90 7.06 -5.69
N VAL A 134 -19.65 7.59 -6.88
CA VAL A 134 -18.71 8.70 -7.10
C VAL A 134 -19.40 9.82 -7.86
N PRO A 135 -18.87 11.06 -7.80
CA PRO A 135 -19.39 12.15 -8.59
C PRO A 135 -19.36 11.85 -10.10
N GLN A 136 -20.48 12.15 -10.74
CA GLN A 136 -20.62 12.09 -12.19
C GLN A 136 -20.55 13.48 -12.82
N ASP A 137 -20.89 14.52 -12.07
CA ASP A 137 -20.71 15.90 -12.49
C ASP A 137 -19.54 16.51 -11.73
N PHE A 138 -18.46 16.79 -12.46
CA PHE A 138 -17.19 17.29 -11.94
C PHE A 138 -16.41 17.96 -13.07
N ASP A 139 -15.55 18.90 -12.70
CA ASP A 139 -14.59 19.51 -13.60
C ASP A 139 -13.40 18.56 -13.84
N ALA A 140 -13.17 18.24 -15.12
CA ALA A 140 -12.06 17.38 -15.50
C ALA A 140 -10.69 17.99 -15.21
N SER A 141 -10.58 19.33 -15.23
CA SER A 141 -9.32 20.03 -14.93
C SER A 141 -9.00 19.94 -13.43
N GLU A 142 -9.97 20.23 -12.57
CA GLU A 142 -9.86 20.04 -11.13
C GLU A 142 -9.47 18.60 -10.75
N ALA A 143 -10.18 17.60 -11.27
CA ALA A 143 -9.87 16.20 -10.99
C ALA A 143 -8.46 15.79 -11.44
N ALA A 144 -8.00 16.31 -12.59
CA ALA A 144 -6.64 16.08 -13.06
C ALA A 144 -5.60 16.73 -12.13
N ASN A 145 -5.84 17.96 -11.67
CA ASN A 145 -4.94 18.65 -10.75
C ASN A 145 -4.84 17.92 -9.40
N LEU A 146 -5.95 17.43 -8.86
CA LEU A 146 -5.96 16.63 -7.64
C LEU A 146 -5.19 15.31 -7.82
N LEU A 147 -5.34 14.63 -8.97
CA LEU A 147 -4.57 13.44 -9.30
C LEU A 147 -3.08 13.74 -9.35
N VAL A 148 -2.67 14.78 -10.07
CA VAL A 148 -1.27 15.23 -10.14
C VAL A 148 -0.73 15.49 -8.74
N ARG A 149 -1.48 16.20 -7.89
CA ARG A 149 -1.10 16.45 -6.49
C ARG A 149 -0.86 15.14 -5.73
N MET A 150 -1.78 14.19 -5.76
CA MET A 150 -1.62 12.90 -5.06
C MET A 150 -0.47 12.06 -5.60
N HIS A 151 -0.22 12.09 -6.92
CA HIS A 151 0.92 11.42 -7.54
C HIS A 151 2.25 12.08 -7.13
N THR A 152 2.32 13.41 -7.07
CA THR A 152 3.51 14.14 -6.60
C THR A 152 3.80 13.84 -5.13
N GLU A 153 2.80 13.94 -4.25
CA GLU A 153 2.95 13.59 -2.82
C GLU A 153 3.47 12.15 -2.64
N ALA A 154 2.95 11.20 -3.41
CA ALA A 154 3.40 9.81 -3.35
C ALA A 154 4.82 9.60 -3.89
N ARG A 155 5.32 10.45 -4.80
CA ARG A 155 6.68 10.37 -5.37
C ARG A 155 7.74 11.05 -4.51
N GLU A 156 7.35 12.02 -3.69
CA GLU A 156 8.26 12.89 -2.94
C GLU A 156 8.27 12.59 -1.44
N SER A 157 7.15 12.17 -0.86
CA SER A 157 7.04 11.99 0.57
C SER A 157 7.83 10.80 1.11
N GLN A 158 8.44 10.99 2.28
CA GLN A 158 9.06 9.92 3.06
C GLN A 158 8.09 9.30 4.09
N SER A 159 6.94 9.93 4.31
CA SER A 159 5.96 9.46 5.28
C SER A 159 5.13 8.31 4.69
N ASN A 160 5.12 7.18 5.41
CA ASN A 160 4.26 6.05 5.10
C ASN A 160 2.78 6.43 5.13
N ASP A 161 2.39 7.32 6.04
CA ASP A 161 1.01 7.79 6.12
C ASP A 161 0.63 8.66 4.93
N VAL A 162 1.51 9.56 4.50
CA VAL A 162 1.30 10.37 3.28
C VAL A 162 1.17 9.48 2.06
N SER A 163 2.02 8.46 1.95
CA SER A 163 1.92 7.46 0.89
C SER A 163 0.57 6.71 0.93
N ASN A 164 0.10 6.30 2.11
CA ASN A 164 -1.17 5.57 2.28
C ASN A 164 -2.39 6.44 1.94
N VAL A 165 -2.43 7.67 2.43
CA VAL A 165 -3.55 8.60 2.17
C VAL A 165 -3.57 9.00 0.70
N SER A 166 -2.42 9.37 0.13
CA SER A 166 -2.32 9.76 -1.28
C SER A 166 -2.71 8.60 -2.21
N GLN A 167 -2.34 7.36 -1.86
CA GLN A 167 -2.78 6.17 -2.60
C GLN A 167 -4.30 5.97 -2.53
N ALA A 168 -4.90 6.08 -1.34
CA ALA A 168 -6.34 5.91 -1.17
C ALA A 168 -7.14 6.96 -1.95
N VAL A 169 -6.72 8.23 -1.86
CA VAL A 169 -7.33 9.34 -2.59
C VAL A 169 -7.10 9.20 -4.09
N ASN A 170 -5.91 8.79 -4.54
CA ASN A 170 -5.63 8.49 -5.94
C ASN A 170 -6.61 7.46 -6.52
N LEU A 171 -6.81 6.33 -5.82
CA LEU A 171 -7.74 5.30 -6.29
C LEU A 171 -9.19 5.81 -6.38
N TYR A 172 -9.59 6.70 -5.49
CA TYR A 172 -10.89 7.35 -5.56
C TYR A 172 -10.97 8.30 -6.77
N LEU A 173 -9.99 9.19 -6.94
CA LEU A 173 -9.95 10.13 -8.05
C LEU A 173 -9.88 9.43 -9.41
N THR A 174 -9.14 8.33 -9.53
CA THR A 174 -9.12 7.51 -10.75
C THR A 174 -10.49 6.90 -11.03
N LYS A 175 -11.22 6.48 -9.99
CA LYS A 175 -12.61 6.02 -10.15
C LYS A 175 -13.54 7.15 -10.59
N VAL A 176 -13.36 8.37 -10.07
CA VAL A 176 -14.10 9.57 -10.51
C VAL A 176 -13.79 9.86 -11.98
N ALA A 177 -12.51 9.91 -12.36
CA ALA A 177 -12.06 10.18 -13.72
C ALA A 177 -12.67 9.22 -14.76
N LEU A 178 -12.85 7.96 -14.35
CA LEU A 178 -13.44 6.91 -15.19
C LEU A 178 -14.98 6.86 -15.12
N SER A 179 -15.63 7.62 -14.25
CA SER A 179 -17.09 7.56 -14.08
C SER A 179 -17.84 8.03 -15.34
N LYS A 180 -17.33 9.04 -16.05
CA LYS A 180 -17.87 9.53 -17.33
C LYS A 180 -17.42 8.69 -18.54
N SER A 181 -16.20 8.16 -18.50
CA SER A 181 -15.56 7.54 -19.66
C SER A 181 -15.76 6.02 -19.71
N GLY A 182 -16.18 5.40 -18.61
CA GLY A 182 -16.28 3.96 -18.48
C GLY A 182 -14.95 3.28 -18.80
N ASP A 183 -14.99 2.28 -19.69
CA ASP A 183 -13.79 1.56 -20.14
C ASP A 183 -12.94 2.34 -21.16
N LYS A 184 -13.38 3.51 -21.64
CA LYS A 184 -12.60 4.37 -22.57
C LYS A 184 -11.58 5.23 -21.82
N VAL A 185 -10.63 4.57 -21.15
CA VAL A 185 -9.60 5.21 -20.32
C VAL A 185 -8.79 6.26 -21.09
N THR A 186 -8.59 6.07 -22.40
CA THR A 186 -7.86 7.01 -23.27
C THR A 186 -8.51 8.38 -23.42
N SER A 187 -9.82 8.49 -23.16
CA SER A 187 -10.55 9.77 -23.21
C SER A 187 -10.71 10.42 -21.83
N ALA A 188 -10.38 9.69 -20.75
CA ALA A 188 -10.58 10.17 -19.39
C ALA A 188 -9.75 11.42 -19.11
N LEU A 189 -10.42 12.45 -18.60
CA LEU A 189 -9.82 13.78 -18.32
C LEU A 189 -9.14 14.41 -19.55
N GLY A 190 -9.65 14.15 -20.76
CA GLY A 190 -9.05 14.61 -22.00
C GLY A 190 -7.73 13.92 -22.33
N GLY A 191 -7.55 12.67 -21.91
CA GLY A 191 -6.34 11.85 -22.12
C GLY A 191 -5.31 11.94 -21.00
N LYS A 192 -5.42 12.95 -20.12
CA LYS A 192 -4.45 13.22 -19.06
C LYS A 192 -4.29 12.09 -18.05
N LEU A 193 -5.32 11.27 -17.83
CA LEU A 193 -5.26 10.21 -16.81
C LEU A 193 -4.12 9.21 -17.09
N ILE A 194 -3.97 8.79 -18.35
CA ILE A 194 -2.90 7.85 -18.72
C ILE A 194 -1.53 8.50 -18.55
N ASP A 195 -1.40 9.78 -18.94
CA ASP A 195 -0.13 10.52 -18.85
C ASP A 195 0.33 10.68 -17.41
N ILE A 196 -0.58 10.97 -16.48
CA ILE A 196 -0.27 11.09 -15.04
C ILE A 196 0.29 9.76 -14.48
N TYR A 197 -0.34 8.63 -14.81
CA TYR A 197 0.15 7.31 -14.40
C TYR A 197 1.45 6.92 -15.11
N ARG A 198 1.60 7.26 -16.38
CA ARG A 198 2.82 7.05 -17.17
C ARG A 198 4.00 7.79 -16.55
N GLU A 199 3.83 9.06 -16.19
CA GLU A 199 4.87 9.86 -15.54
C GLU A 199 5.31 9.24 -14.20
N SER A 200 4.36 8.70 -13.43
CA SER A 200 4.67 8.02 -12.17
C SER A 200 5.35 6.67 -12.36
N LEU A 201 4.98 5.92 -13.41
CA LEU A 201 5.67 4.69 -13.79
C LEU A 201 7.11 4.97 -14.22
N VAL A 202 7.32 6.01 -15.03
CA VAL A 202 8.66 6.44 -15.46
C VAL A 202 9.49 6.88 -14.25
N ASP A 203 8.93 7.71 -13.36
CA ASP A 203 9.59 8.14 -12.13
C ASP A 203 10.04 6.95 -11.28
N TYR A 204 9.13 6.00 -11.07
CA TYR A 204 9.38 4.79 -10.31
C TYR A 204 10.50 3.94 -10.93
N SER A 205 10.48 3.71 -12.24
CA SER A 205 11.51 2.89 -12.91
C SER A 205 12.87 3.60 -12.98
N MET A 206 12.87 4.88 -13.36
CA MET A 206 14.06 5.59 -13.83
C MET A 206 14.70 6.52 -12.80
N ARG A 207 13.97 7.01 -11.79
CA ARG A 207 14.56 7.91 -10.79
C ARG A 207 15.02 7.14 -9.55
N LYS A 208 16.33 7.11 -9.30
CA LYS A 208 16.92 6.44 -8.11
C LYS A 208 16.32 6.95 -6.79
N ALA A 209 16.01 8.24 -6.72
CA ALA A 209 15.42 8.90 -5.56
C ALA A 209 13.90 8.74 -5.42
N SER A 210 13.23 8.00 -6.33
CA SER A 210 11.78 7.80 -6.26
C SER A 210 11.38 7.15 -4.94
N ARG A 211 10.45 7.81 -4.24
CA ARG A 211 9.81 7.32 -3.01
C ARG A 211 8.51 6.59 -3.28
N LEU A 212 8.06 6.56 -4.53
CA LEU A 212 6.82 5.92 -4.92
C LEU A 212 6.86 4.43 -4.56
N ARG A 213 5.87 3.99 -3.79
CA ARG A 213 5.72 2.58 -3.43
C ARG A 213 5.12 1.79 -4.58
N HIS A 214 5.51 0.53 -4.69
CA HIS A 214 5.01 -0.38 -5.71
C HIS A 214 3.47 -0.49 -5.71
N GLU A 215 2.89 -0.52 -4.50
CA GLU A 215 1.47 -0.67 -4.21
C GLU A 215 0.63 0.43 -4.89
N PHE A 216 1.20 1.64 -5.02
CA PHE A 216 0.52 2.79 -5.61
C PHE A 216 0.07 2.53 -7.06
N LEU A 217 0.92 1.90 -7.86
CA LEU A 217 0.64 1.59 -9.27
C LEU A 217 -0.07 0.24 -9.42
N ILE A 218 0.42 -0.83 -8.77
CA ILE A 218 -0.15 -2.18 -8.95
C ILE A 218 -1.60 -2.26 -8.47
N ASP A 219 -1.99 -1.55 -7.41
CA ASP A 219 -3.38 -1.55 -6.93
C ASP A 219 -4.30 -0.79 -7.88
N ALA A 220 -3.81 0.29 -8.49
CA ALA A 220 -4.55 1.02 -9.52
C ALA A 220 -4.78 0.13 -10.75
N PHE A 221 -3.75 -0.56 -11.24
CA PHE A 221 -3.87 -1.48 -12.36
C PHE A 221 -4.74 -2.69 -12.05
N ARG A 222 -4.75 -3.16 -10.79
CA ARG A 222 -5.65 -4.25 -10.37
C ARG A 222 -7.11 -3.82 -10.37
N ARG A 223 -7.41 -2.60 -9.93
CA ARG A 223 -8.78 -2.07 -9.83
C ARG A 223 -9.30 -1.50 -11.15
N PHE A 224 -8.42 -0.99 -11.99
CA PHE A 224 -8.71 -0.38 -13.28
C PHE A 224 -7.85 -1.04 -14.37
N PRO A 225 -8.18 -2.28 -14.80
CA PRO A 225 -7.32 -3.07 -15.68
C PRO A 225 -7.02 -2.38 -17.01
N MET A 226 -8.00 -1.66 -17.57
CA MET A 226 -7.81 -0.92 -18.83
C MET A 226 -6.75 0.18 -18.71
N LEU A 227 -6.59 0.80 -17.53
CA LEU A 227 -5.53 1.79 -17.31
C LEU A 227 -4.15 1.15 -17.40
N GLY A 228 -3.94 0.03 -16.72
CA GLY A 228 -2.68 -0.72 -16.83
C GLY A 228 -2.48 -1.32 -18.22
N TRP A 229 -3.55 -1.74 -18.89
CA TRP A 229 -3.49 -2.28 -20.24
C TRP A 229 -3.03 -1.26 -21.28
N GLN A 230 -3.46 0.01 -21.16
CA GLN A 230 -2.96 1.09 -22.02
C GLN A 230 -1.47 1.40 -21.80
N LEU A 231 -0.87 0.93 -20.70
CA LEU A 231 0.55 1.10 -20.37
C LEU A 231 1.36 -0.21 -20.54
N ARG A 232 0.77 -1.26 -21.14
CA ARG A 232 1.38 -2.60 -21.21
C ARG A 232 2.71 -2.65 -21.95
N SER A 233 2.84 -1.87 -23.02
CA SER A 233 4.07 -1.84 -23.83
C SER A 233 5.18 -1.13 -23.08
N GLU A 234 4.87 -0.03 -22.38
CA GLU A 234 5.79 0.69 -21.51
C GLU A 234 6.22 -0.15 -20.30
N LEU A 235 5.28 -0.90 -19.71
CA LEU A 235 5.58 -1.85 -18.64
C LEU A 235 6.55 -2.94 -19.14
N LEU A 236 6.34 -3.47 -20.35
CA LEU A 236 7.22 -4.48 -20.94
C LEU A 236 8.61 -3.90 -21.26
N ASP A 237 8.66 -2.67 -21.77
CA ASP A 237 9.90 -1.96 -22.06
C ASP A 237 10.72 -1.68 -20.81
N HIS A 238 10.09 -1.27 -19.71
CA HIS A 238 10.75 -1.06 -18.42
C HIS A 238 11.24 -2.36 -17.75
N CYS A 239 10.81 -3.53 -18.24
CA CYS A 239 11.36 -4.82 -17.85
C CYS A 239 12.65 -5.21 -18.62
N LYS A 240 13.05 -4.46 -19.66
CA LYS A 240 14.30 -4.72 -20.41
C LYS A 240 15.54 -4.44 -19.56
N ARG A 241 16.67 -5.08 -19.90
CA ARG A 241 17.93 -4.87 -19.20
C ARG A 241 18.34 -3.40 -19.25
N GLY A 242 18.69 -2.82 -18.10
CA GLY A 242 19.08 -1.41 -17.98
C GLY A 242 17.92 -0.40 -18.06
N ALA A 243 16.69 -0.84 -18.34
CA ALA A 243 15.51 0.03 -18.45
C ALA A 243 14.92 0.46 -17.09
N ALA A 244 15.49 0.03 -15.97
CA ALA A 244 15.21 0.63 -14.68
C ALA A 244 16.51 0.76 -13.88
N THR A 245 16.53 1.72 -12.97
CA THR A 245 17.71 2.00 -12.14
C THR A 245 18.15 0.85 -11.25
N ARG A 246 17.23 -0.06 -10.92
CA ARG A 246 17.45 -1.18 -9.99
C ARG A 246 16.74 -2.43 -10.50
N ALA A 247 17.43 -3.57 -10.50
CA ALA A 247 16.84 -4.85 -10.90
C ALA A 247 15.59 -5.23 -10.07
N PHE A 248 15.57 -4.88 -8.78
CA PHE A 248 14.40 -5.06 -7.92
C PHE A 248 13.15 -4.34 -8.48
N ARG A 249 13.31 -3.11 -8.98
CA ARG A 249 12.19 -2.36 -9.57
C ARG A 249 11.72 -2.97 -10.89
N GLN A 250 12.63 -3.53 -11.68
CA GLN A 250 12.26 -4.28 -12.89
C GLN A 250 11.35 -5.47 -12.55
N MET A 251 11.68 -6.22 -11.49
CA MET A 251 10.83 -7.31 -11.03
C MET A 251 9.45 -6.84 -10.52
N GLN A 252 9.41 -5.68 -9.86
CA GLN A 252 8.17 -5.07 -9.44
C GLN A 252 7.32 -4.63 -10.64
N VAL A 253 7.92 -4.05 -11.69
CA VAL A 253 7.23 -3.71 -12.94
C VAL A 253 6.72 -4.97 -13.65
N LEU A 254 7.50 -6.07 -13.67
CA LEU A 254 7.05 -7.34 -14.21
C LEU A 254 5.81 -7.88 -13.47
N THR A 255 5.78 -7.70 -12.14
CA THR A 255 4.63 -8.06 -11.30
C THR A 255 3.40 -7.18 -11.60
N MET A 256 3.61 -5.89 -11.91
CA MET A 256 2.54 -5.00 -12.39
C MET A 256 1.97 -5.51 -13.71
N LEU A 257 2.83 -5.83 -14.69
CA LEU A 257 2.40 -6.37 -15.98
C LEU A 257 1.67 -7.72 -15.84
N GLN A 258 2.15 -8.60 -14.96
CA GLN A 258 1.47 -9.85 -14.65
C GLN A 258 0.06 -9.62 -14.10
N THR A 259 -0.09 -8.63 -13.20
CA THR A 259 -1.37 -8.25 -12.63
C THR A 259 -2.32 -7.74 -13.73
N VAL A 260 -1.83 -6.88 -14.62
CA VAL A 260 -2.59 -6.36 -15.76
C VAL A 260 -3.08 -7.51 -16.66
N ILE A 261 -2.19 -8.40 -17.09
CA ILE A 261 -2.55 -9.54 -17.96
C ILE A 261 -3.58 -10.46 -17.27
N THR A 262 -3.39 -10.73 -15.98
CA THR A 262 -4.30 -11.58 -15.20
C THR A 262 -5.69 -10.97 -15.10
N GLN A 263 -5.78 -9.65 -14.90
CA GLN A 263 -7.07 -8.95 -14.84
C GLN A 263 -7.74 -8.86 -16.22
N MET A 264 -6.98 -8.60 -17.29
CA MET A 264 -7.50 -8.57 -18.66
C MET A 264 -8.07 -9.93 -19.08
N ALA A 265 -7.50 -11.04 -18.60
CA ALA A 265 -8.02 -12.38 -18.85
C ALA A 265 -9.41 -12.64 -18.24
N GLN A 266 -9.84 -11.84 -17.25
CA GLN A 266 -11.17 -11.93 -16.64
C GLN A 266 -12.20 -11.03 -17.34
N ARG A 267 -11.78 -10.21 -18.30
CA ARG A 267 -12.65 -9.27 -19.01
C ARG A 267 -13.25 -9.88 -20.29
N PRO A 268 -14.32 -9.29 -20.84
CA PRO A 268 -14.83 -9.66 -22.17
C PRO A 268 -13.77 -9.56 -23.26
N ASP A 269 -12.90 -8.55 -23.16
CA ASP A 269 -11.82 -8.22 -24.10
C ASP A 269 -10.58 -9.13 -23.96
N LYS A 270 -10.69 -10.27 -23.27
CA LYS A 270 -9.56 -11.19 -22.99
C LYS A 270 -8.78 -11.62 -24.25
N GLY A 271 -9.39 -11.59 -25.43
CA GLY A 271 -8.72 -11.87 -26.70
C GLY A 271 -7.54 -10.92 -27.00
N GLU A 272 -7.57 -9.69 -26.49
CA GLU A 272 -6.45 -8.74 -26.65
C GLU A 272 -5.16 -9.23 -25.99
N VAL A 273 -5.26 -10.06 -24.94
CA VAL A 273 -4.09 -10.69 -24.32
C VAL A 273 -3.32 -11.54 -25.33
N VAL A 274 -4.03 -12.28 -26.18
CA VAL A 274 -3.42 -13.12 -27.21
C VAL A 274 -2.71 -12.26 -28.25
N GLY A 275 -3.29 -11.11 -28.62
CA GLY A 275 -2.66 -10.14 -29.52
C GLY A 275 -1.33 -9.57 -28.98
N PHE A 276 -1.17 -9.52 -27.65
CA PHE A 276 0.06 -9.04 -27.00
C PHE A 276 1.11 -10.14 -26.75
N VAL A 277 0.74 -11.42 -26.87
CA VAL A 277 1.68 -12.56 -26.68
C VAL A 277 2.95 -12.46 -27.55
N PRO A 278 2.88 -12.10 -28.85
CA PRO A 278 4.07 -12.00 -29.68
C PRO A 278 5.10 -10.98 -29.20
N GLU A 279 4.67 -9.91 -28.51
CA GLU A 279 5.54 -8.91 -27.88
C GLU A 279 6.21 -9.50 -26.63
N ILE A 280 5.44 -10.19 -25.78
CA ILE A 280 5.98 -10.90 -24.59
C ILE A 280 7.02 -11.94 -25.01
N SER A 281 6.72 -12.76 -26.03
CA SER A 281 7.64 -13.78 -26.53
C SER A 281 8.94 -13.17 -27.05
N ASN A 282 8.85 -12.13 -27.89
CA ASN A 282 10.03 -11.41 -28.39
C ASN A 282 10.87 -10.82 -27.24
N TRP A 283 10.22 -10.17 -26.28
CA TRP A 283 10.88 -9.60 -25.12
C TRP A 283 11.60 -10.68 -24.31
N PHE A 284 10.94 -11.81 -24.04
CA PHE A 284 11.56 -12.92 -23.30
C PHE A 284 12.78 -13.48 -24.02
N VAL A 285 12.69 -13.71 -25.34
CA VAL A 285 13.83 -14.18 -26.15
C VAL A 285 14.99 -13.18 -26.07
N SER A 286 14.71 -11.87 -26.12
CA SER A 286 15.74 -10.83 -25.93
C SER A 286 16.40 -10.94 -24.55
N ILE A 287 15.62 -11.06 -23.47
CA ILE A 287 16.15 -11.19 -22.10
C ILE A 287 17.04 -12.43 -21.95
N VAL A 288 16.65 -13.55 -22.54
CA VAL A 288 17.45 -14.78 -22.51
C VAL A 288 18.77 -14.58 -23.25
N ASN A 289 18.73 -14.06 -24.47
CA ASN A 289 19.94 -13.79 -25.26
C ASN A 289 20.89 -12.83 -24.50
N ASP A 290 20.35 -11.74 -23.95
CA ASP A 290 21.13 -10.77 -23.19
C ASP A 290 21.75 -11.37 -21.93
N SER A 291 21.07 -12.34 -21.31
CA SER A 291 21.51 -12.95 -20.04
C SER A 291 22.53 -14.07 -20.24
N VAL A 292 22.46 -14.79 -21.37
CA VAL A 292 23.44 -15.79 -21.78
C VAL A 292 24.74 -15.11 -22.23
N ASN A 293 24.64 -13.98 -22.94
CA ASN A 293 25.80 -13.23 -23.44
C ASN A 293 26.39 -12.26 -22.40
N ALA A 294 25.79 -12.15 -21.21
CA ALA A 294 26.29 -11.27 -20.16
C ALA A 294 27.54 -11.83 -19.49
N ASP A 295 28.50 -10.96 -19.16
CA ASP A 295 29.61 -11.31 -18.27
C ASP A 295 29.08 -11.91 -16.95
N ASN A 296 29.84 -12.84 -16.36
CA ASN A 296 29.48 -13.50 -15.09
C ASN A 296 29.29 -12.52 -13.92
N SER A 297 29.75 -11.28 -14.04
CA SER A 297 29.57 -10.16 -13.10
C SER A 297 28.21 -9.44 -13.22
N SER A 298 27.38 -9.81 -14.21
CA SER A 298 26.10 -9.15 -14.48
C SER A 298 25.07 -9.35 -13.36
N PRO A 299 24.33 -8.29 -12.95
CA PRO A 299 23.36 -8.34 -11.85
C PRO A 299 22.10 -9.17 -12.17
N LEU A 300 21.91 -9.62 -13.42
CA LEU A 300 20.83 -10.53 -13.79
C LEU A 300 21.15 -11.94 -13.28
N SER A 301 20.81 -12.22 -12.03
CA SER A 301 21.04 -13.52 -11.40
C SER A 301 20.19 -14.64 -12.02
N SER A 302 20.54 -15.89 -11.76
CA SER A 302 19.69 -17.06 -12.05
C SER A 302 18.26 -16.89 -11.51
N ASN A 303 18.07 -16.14 -10.41
CA ASN A 303 16.74 -15.87 -9.86
C ASN A 303 15.90 -14.97 -10.78
N HIS A 304 16.49 -13.94 -11.40
CA HIS A 304 15.75 -13.07 -12.33
C HIS A 304 15.27 -13.84 -13.56
N ILE A 305 16.11 -14.71 -14.13
CA ILE A 305 15.69 -15.58 -15.24
C ILE A 305 14.56 -16.52 -14.80
N LYS A 306 14.66 -17.15 -13.63
CA LYS A 306 13.58 -18.02 -13.11
C LYS A 306 12.26 -17.25 -12.96
N ASP A 307 12.29 -16.04 -12.40
CA ASP A 307 11.07 -15.25 -12.22
C ASP A 307 10.51 -14.72 -13.54
N THR A 308 11.38 -14.41 -14.49
CA THR A 308 11.01 -14.08 -15.88
C THR A 308 10.30 -15.27 -16.54
N ILE A 309 10.83 -16.48 -16.43
CA ILE A 309 10.19 -17.69 -17.00
C ILE A 309 8.86 -17.96 -16.31
N LYS A 310 8.74 -17.76 -14.98
CA LYS A 310 7.45 -17.91 -14.27
C LYS A 310 6.39 -16.94 -14.78
N PHE A 311 6.77 -15.68 -15.03
CA PHE A 311 5.88 -14.70 -15.63
C PHE A 311 5.40 -15.16 -17.02
N VAL A 312 6.35 -15.56 -17.89
CA VAL A 312 6.05 -16.05 -19.24
C VAL A 312 5.17 -17.29 -19.22
N LEU A 313 5.44 -18.24 -18.32
CA LEU A 313 4.63 -19.43 -18.09
C LEU A 313 3.20 -19.08 -17.66
N GLN A 314 3.04 -18.08 -16.80
CA GLN A 314 1.71 -17.63 -16.41
C GLN A 314 0.96 -16.98 -17.57
N ALA A 315 1.64 -16.14 -18.37
CA ALA A 315 1.07 -15.57 -19.59
C ALA A 315 0.69 -16.67 -20.60
N ALA A 316 1.52 -17.70 -20.77
CA ALA A 316 1.27 -18.84 -21.65
C ALA A 316 0.02 -19.62 -21.21
N ARG A 317 -0.13 -19.91 -19.92
CA ARG A 317 -1.33 -20.57 -19.36
C ARG A 317 -2.60 -19.75 -19.62
N ILE A 318 -2.51 -18.43 -19.45
CA ILE A 318 -3.63 -17.52 -19.72
C ILE A 318 -3.98 -17.55 -21.21
N SER A 319 -3.01 -17.38 -22.11
CA SER A 319 -3.27 -17.39 -23.56
C SER A 319 -3.77 -18.75 -24.06
N SER A 320 -3.25 -19.86 -23.53
CA SER A 320 -3.68 -21.22 -23.85
C SER A 320 -5.14 -21.45 -23.45
N LYS A 321 -5.54 -20.96 -22.26
CA LYS A 321 -6.93 -21.01 -21.81
C LYS A 321 -7.86 -20.15 -22.70
N ILE A 322 -7.39 -19.01 -23.21
CA ILE A 322 -8.18 -18.14 -24.09
C ILE A 322 -8.35 -18.76 -25.47
N GLU A 323 -7.29 -19.32 -26.05
CA GLU A 323 -7.26 -19.97 -27.38
C GLU A 323 -7.55 -21.48 -27.29
N THR A 324 -8.49 -21.88 -26.43
CA THR A 324 -8.84 -23.30 -26.27
C THR A 324 -9.29 -23.87 -27.62
N GLY A 325 -8.57 -24.89 -28.12
CA GLY A 325 -8.86 -25.55 -29.40
C GLY A 325 -8.18 -24.95 -30.63
N ASN A 326 -7.37 -23.87 -30.49
CA ASN A 326 -6.60 -23.29 -31.59
C ASN A 326 -5.08 -23.35 -31.31
N THR A 327 -4.53 -24.56 -31.33
CA THR A 327 -3.13 -24.82 -31.03
C THR A 327 -2.18 -24.13 -32.01
N GLU A 328 -2.52 -24.06 -33.30
CA GLU A 328 -1.67 -23.43 -34.33
C GLU A 328 -1.53 -21.91 -34.10
N LYS A 329 -2.63 -21.23 -33.80
CA LYS A 329 -2.60 -19.79 -33.47
C LYS A 329 -1.84 -19.52 -32.18
N LEU A 330 -1.99 -20.39 -31.17
CA LEU A 330 -1.24 -20.29 -29.92
C LEU A 330 0.27 -20.45 -30.16
N GLN A 331 0.68 -21.47 -30.91
CA GLN A 331 2.09 -21.75 -31.22
C GLN A 331 2.72 -20.62 -32.06
N SER A 332 2.02 -20.14 -33.09
CA SER A 332 2.49 -19.02 -33.91
C SER A 332 2.61 -17.72 -33.11
N SER A 333 1.66 -17.43 -32.22
CA SER A 333 1.71 -16.25 -31.34
C SER A 333 2.92 -16.28 -30.41
N TRP A 334 3.23 -17.46 -29.85
CA TRP A 334 4.39 -17.65 -28.97
C TRP A 334 5.72 -17.77 -29.72
N LYS A 335 5.73 -17.90 -31.06
CA LYS A 335 6.94 -18.06 -31.86
C LYS A 335 7.81 -19.20 -31.33
N VAL A 336 7.20 -20.38 -31.24
CA VAL A 336 7.78 -21.56 -30.57
C VAL A 336 9.21 -21.86 -31.01
N ASP A 337 9.54 -21.71 -32.30
CA ASP A 337 10.91 -21.94 -32.80
C ASP A 337 11.94 -21.04 -32.09
N LYS A 338 11.64 -19.74 -31.96
CA LYS A 338 12.51 -18.78 -31.27
C LYS A 338 12.64 -19.07 -29.77
N LEU A 339 11.57 -19.60 -29.16
CA LEU A 339 11.62 -20.06 -27.77
C LEU A 339 12.47 -21.32 -27.64
N GLY A 340 12.42 -22.22 -28.63
CA GLY A 340 13.27 -23.41 -28.74
C GLY A 340 14.74 -23.03 -28.75
N ASP A 341 15.13 -22.12 -29.65
CA ASP A 341 16.50 -21.59 -29.74
C ASP A 341 16.95 -20.97 -28.40
N ALA A 342 16.06 -20.19 -27.75
CA ALA A 342 16.35 -19.59 -26.45
C ALA A 342 16.55 -20.64 -25.35
N ALA A 343 15.76 -21.73 -25.35
CA ALA A 343 15.90 -22.84 -24.42
C ALA A 343 17.23 -23.60 -24.62
N GLU A 344 17.62 -23.84 -25.88
CA GLU A 344 18.90 -24.47 -26.21
C GLU A 344 20.09 -23.61 -25.77
N LYS A 345 20.02 -22.30 -25.99
CA LYS A 345 21.05 -21.36 -25.47
C LYS A 345 21.17 -21.41 -23.96
N LEU A 346 20.07 -21.52 -23.22
CA LEU A 346 20.11 -21.68 -21.76
C LEU A 346 20.79 -23.00 -21.36
N GLN A 347 20.51 -24.11 -22.07
CA GLN A 347 21.10 -25.43 -21.80
C GLN A 347 22.59 -25.51 -22.12
N THR A 348 23.04 -24.79 -23.15
CA THR A 348 24.44 -24.79 -23.59
C THR A 348 25.30 -23.75 -22.86
N SER A 349 24.68 -22.69 -22.32
CA SER A 349 25.41 -21.64 -21.60
C SER A 349 26.11 -22.15 -20.34
N ASP A 350 27.38 -21.77 -20.14
CA ASP A 350 28.12 -22.11 -18.92
C ASP A 350 27.43 -21.61 -17.64
N ARG A 351 26.70 -20.51 -17.76
CA ARG A 351 26.00 -19.83 -16.67
C ARG A 351 24.74 -20.55 -16.21
N PHE A 352 24.00 -21.19 -17.12
CA PHE A 352 22.69 -21.77 -16.81
C PHE A 352 22.58 -23.28 -17.07
N LYS A 353 23.57 -23.91 -17.71
CA LYS A 353 23.56 -25.36 -18.02
C LYS A 353 23.30 -26.24 -16.79
N ALA A 354 23.84 -25.89 -15.62
CA ALA A 354 23.65 -26.63 -14.38
C ALA A 354 22.32 -26.34 -13.65
N SER A 355 21.51 -25.39 -14.11
CA SER A 355 20.29 -24.97 -13.43
C SER A 355 19.08 -25.81 -13.84
N THR A 356 18.89 -26.95 -13.18
CA THR A 356 17.72 -27.84 -13.39
C THR A 356 16.40 -27.09 -13.31
N SER A 357 16.24 -26.19 -12.34
CA SER A 357 15.02 -25.39 -12.16
C SER A 357 14.68 -24.49 -13.37
N ILE A 358 15.66 -23.92 -14.06
CA ILE A 358 15.42 -23.10 -15.26
C ILE A 358 14.92 -24.01 -16.39
N HIS A 359 15.59 -25.14 -16.59
CA HIS A 359 15.25 -26.11 -17.63
C HIS A 359 13.87 -26.73 -17.40
N ASP A 360 13.51 -27.04 -16.16
CA ASP A 360 12.20 -27.60 -15.81
C ASP A 360 11.08 -26.57 -16.02
N LEU A 361 11.31 -25.30 -15.72
CA LEU A 361 10.35 -24.23 -16.02
C LEU A 361 10.18 -24.02 -17.53
N MET A 362 11.26 -24.09 -18.32
CA MET A 362 11.17 -24.05 -19.78
C MET A 362 10.40 -25.25 -20.35
N LYS A 363 10.64 -26.46 -19.85
CA LYS A 363 9.85 -27.65 -20.23
C LYS A 363 8.37 -27.49 -19.92
N GLN A 364 8.03 -26.92 -18.75
CA GLN A 364 6.65 -26.60 -18.40
C GLN A 364 6.03 -25.58 -19.35
N LEU A 365 6.81 -24.57 -19.79
CA LEU A 365 6.36 -23.58 -20.77
C LEU A 365 6.01 -24.25 -22.11
N PHE A 366 6.87 -25.10 -22.64
CA PHE A 366 6.59 -25.83 -23.88
C PHE A 366 5.36 -26.73 -23.75
N LYS A 367 5.22 -27.47 -22.64
CA LYS A 367 4.03 -28.31 -22.41
C LYS A 367 2.71 -27.55 -22.44
N VAL A 368 2.71 -26.26 -22.08
CA VAL A 368 1.51 -25.41 -22.10
C VAL A 368 1.18 -24.90 -23.51
N ILE A 369 2.21 -24.61 -24.32
CA ILE A 369 2.07 -24.02 -25.66
C ILE A 369 1.95 -25.10 -26.75
N GLN A 370 2.54 -26.27 -26.50
CA GLN A 370 2.49 -27.47 -27.33
C GLN A 370 1.86 -28.59 -26.50
N PRO A 371 0.54 -28.56 -26.25
CA PRO A 371 -0.12 -29.71 -25.66
C PRO A 371 0.01 -30.89 -26.62
N ASP A 372 0.50 -32.02 -26.12
CA ASP A 372 0.58 -33.25 -26.92
C ASP A 372 -0.81 -33.53 -27.51
N THR A 373 -0.90 -33.66 -28.83
CA THR A 373 -2.16 -33.87 -29.58
C THR A 373 -2.79 -35.24 -29.36
N VAL A 374 -2.53 -35.90 -28.24
CA VAL A 374 -3.07 -37.22 -27.89
C VAL A 374 -3.84 -37.14 -26.58
N ALA A 375 -5.05 -36.59 -26.66
CA ALA A 375 -6.09 -36.79 -25.66
C ALA A 375 -7.44 -36.98 -26.35
N GLY A 376 -7.51 -38.04 -27.17
CA GLY A 376 -8.74 -38.62 -27.69
C GLY A 376 -8.63 -40.13 -27.52
N VAL A 377 -9.66 -40.74 -26.93
CA VAL A 377 -9.79 -42.14 -26.49
C VAL A 377 -9.19 -42.43 -25.10
N ALA A 378 -9.95 -42.07 -24.07
CA ALA A 378 -9.90 -42.80 -22.81
C ALA A 378 -10.64 -44.12 -23.02
N ASP A 379 -9.87 -45.18 -23.26
CA ASP A 379 -10.37 -46.55 -23.19
C ASP A 379 -10.42 -46.98 -21.72
N VAL A 380 -11.53 -47.63 -21.38
CA VAL A 380 -11.83 -48.15 -20.05
C VAL A 380 -11.31 -49.59 -19.98
N ASP A 381 -10.19 -49.81 -19.31
CA ASP A 381 -9.93 -50.94 -18.40
C ASP A 381 -8.49 -50.78 -17.87
N GLY A 382 -8.19 -50.86 -16.57
CA GLY A 382 -8.30 -52.08 -15.78
C GLY A 382 -6.88 -52.44 -15.30
N GLY A 383 -6.44 -51.92 -14.15
CA GLY A 383 -5.06 -52.14 -13.69
C GLY A 383 -4.77 -51.59 -12.30
N SER A 384 -5.11 -52.39 -11.29
CA SER A 384 -5.00 -52.15 -9.85
C SER A 384 -3.62 -51.72 -9.32
N ASN A 385 -3.58 -50.75 -8.39
CA ASN A 385 -2.68 -50.85 -7.24
C ASN A 385 -3.21 -50.15 -5.96
N LYS A 386 -3.96 -50.94 -5.18
CA LYS A 386 -3.89 -51.13 -3.72
C LYS A 386 -3.24 -50.03 -2.87
N ARG A 387 -4.06 -49.11 -2.35
CA ARG A 387 -3.75 -48.33 -1.14
C ARG A 387 -4.10 -49.17 0.11
N LYS A 388 -3.07 -49.54 0.89
CA LYS A 388 -3.23 -49.97 2.29
C LYS A 388 -3.57 -48.73 3.12
N ASN A 389 -4.81 -48.65 3.59
CA ASN A 389 -5.15 -47.83 4.74
C ASN A 389 -5.46 -48.79 5.91
N GLY A 390 -4.68 -48.68 6.98
CA GLY A 390 -4.85 -49.46 8.19
C GLY A 390 -5.90 -48.81 9.08
N GLY A 391 -7.00 -49.52 9.31
CA GLY A 391 -8.05 -49.12 10.24
C GLY A 391 -8.86 -50.37 10.61
N GLY A 392 -8.29 -51.22 11.46
CA GLY A 392 -8.93 -52.44 11.93
C GLY A 392 -9.93 -52.13 13.05
N GLY A 393 -11.22 -52.11 12.72
CA GLY A 393 -12.31 -52.27 13.68
C GLY A 393 -12.65 -53.75 13.85
N LYS A 394 -12.81 -54.20 15.10
CA LYS A 394 -13.34 -55.53 15.42
C LYS A 394 -14.70 -55.34 16.11
N LYS A 395 -15.76 -55.71 15.37
CA LYS A 395 -17.09 -56.27 15.73
C LYS A 395 -17.44 -56.32 17.23
N ARG A 396 -18.68 -56.03 17.67
CA ARG A 396 -19.94 -56.73 17.30
C ARG A 396 -21.19 -56.04 17.90
N ALA A 397 -22.32 -56.24 17.20
CA ALA A 397 -23.75 -56.04 17.52
C ALA A 397 -24.22 -56.66 18.87
N ALA A 398 -25.41 -56.43 19.47
CA ALA A 398 -26.64 -55.67 19.21
C ALA A 398 -27.50 -55.65 20.50
N GLU A 399 -28.49 -54.74 20.51
CA GLU A 399 -29.86 -54.81 21.08
C GLU A 399 -30.17 -54.82 22.61
N GLU A 400 -31.15 -53.96 22.92
CA GLU A 400 -32.21 -53.98 23.95
C GLU A 400 -31.81 -54.13 25.43
N THR A 401 -32.28 -53.33 26.39
CA THR A 401 -33.67 -52.88 26.65
C THR A 401 -33.71 -51.54 27.41
N ALA A 402 -34.90 -50.94 27.36
CA ALA A 402 -35.32 -49.68 27.97
C ALA A 402 -35.38 -49.68 29.51
N GLU A 403 -35.30 -48.48 30.11
CA GLU A 403 -36.24 -47.87 31.10
C GLU A 403 -35.52 -46.70 31.80
N VAL A 404 -35.92 -45.42 31.67
CA VAL A 404 -37.08 -44.67 32.21
C VAL A 404 -36.55 -43.58 33.18
N GLN A 405 -36.81 -42.31 32.80
CA GLN A 405 -37.15 -41.14 33.65
C GLN A 405 -36.12 -40.61 34.68
N VAL A 406 -36.02 -39.32 35.03
CA VAL A 406 -36.79 -38.09 34.75
C VAL A 406 -36.02 -36.86 35.24
N ASN A 407 -36.25 -35.74 34.54
CA ASN A 407 -36.17 -34.31 34.90
C ASN A 407 -34.98 -33.69 35.64
N GLY A 408 -34.62 -32.49 35.15
CA GLY A 408 -34.31 -31.37 36.05
C GLY A 408 -33.59 -30.17 35.43
N LYS A 409 -34.29 -29.33 34.64
CA LYS A 409 -33.99 -27.90 34.39
C LYS A 409 -33.56 -27.16 35.68
N SER A 410 -32.89 -26.01 35.74
CA SER A 410 -32.15 -25.11 34.84
C SER A 410 -31.68 -23.91 35.70
N THR A 411 -30.75 -23.12 35.19
CA THR A 411 -30.45 -21.69 35.49
C THR A 411 -29.79 -21.27 36.82
N SER A 412 -28.68 -20.52 36.66
CA SER A 412 -27.93 -19.63 37.58
C SER A 412 -28.80 -18.50 38.19
N PRO A 413 -28.40 -17.59 39.14
CA PRO A 413 -27.08 -16.93 39.30
C PRO A 413 -26.65 -16.44 40.73
N ALA A 414 -25.52 -15.71 40.77
CA ALA A 414 -25.14 -14.59 41.66
C ALA A 414 -24.42 -14.81 43.03
N ALA A 415 -23.53 -13.83 43.29
CA ALA A 415 -22.48 -13.68 44.30
C ALA A 415 -22.87 -13.62 45.79
N LYS A 416 -21.93 -13.96 46.70
CA LYS A 416 -21.52 -13.13 47.86
C LYS A 416 -20.36 -13.73 48.72
N LYS A 417 -19.43 -12.81 49.05
CA LYS A 417 -18.71 -12.56 50.33
C LYS A 417 -17.80 -13.60 51.02
N VAL A 418 -16.52 -13.18 51.13
CA VAL A 418 -15.70 -12.95 52.35
C VAL A 418 -15.52 -14.10 53.36
N LYS A 419 -14.25 -14.48 53.60
CA LYS A 419 -13.64 -14.53 54.95
C LYS A 419 -12.11 -14.52 54.87
N ALA A 420 -11.50 -13.55 55.55
CA ALA A 420 -10.09 -13.53 55.93
C ALA A 420 -9.93 -14.25 57.28
N VAL A 421 -8.83 -15.00 57.49
CA VAL A 421 -8.17 -15.19 58.81
C VAL A 421 -6.69 -15.56 58.62
N LYS A 422 -5.83 -14.68 59.16
CA LYS A 422 -4.53 -14.86 59.86
C LYS A 422 -3.54 -15.94 59.38
N LYS A 423 -2.29 -15.53 59.11
CA LYS A 423 -1.31 -15.27 60.18
C LYS A 423 -0.25 -14.29 59.69
#